data_AF-A0A0C3QES7-F1
#
_entry.id   AF-A0A0C3QES7-F1
#
_cell.length_a   1.000
_cell.length_b   1.000
_cell.length_c   1.000
_cell.angle_alpha   90.00
_cell.angle_beta   90.00
_cell.angle_gamma   90.00
#
_symmetry.space_group_name_H-M   'P 1'
#
loop_
_entity.id
_entity.type
_entity.pdbx_description
1 polymer ?
#
loop_
_entity_poly.entity_id
_entity_poly.type
_entity_poly.pdbx_seq_one_letter_code
_entity_poly.pdbx_strand_id
1 'polypeptide(L)'
;ELRRIAFSEFDHIRDQMEAWRTQPNVFIEGLRERALSTIISPGDATPGEEQDQALMDAMRSRLHLAHTQYAAWSQAASLFEDFDRMGATTAPAAMKVMKKDSHMLGRLIAVLCATFELGRWQQGKLPQVLTSSEYLRPFFHRTRVRWMLLYTRRVRAVAEVALLLVCFE
;
A
#
# COMPACT_ATOMS: atom_id res chain seq x y z
N GLU A 1 -14.78 7.04 -12.49
CA GLU A 1 -13.40 6.56 -12.69
C GLU A 1 -12.82 5.86 -11.44
N LEU A 2 -12.80 6.52 -10.27
CA LEU A 2 -12.27 5.95 -9.02
C LEU A 2 -12.82 4.56 -8.67
N ARG A 3 -14.12 4.35 -8.85
CA ARG A 3 -14.77 3.03 -8.68
C ARG A 3 -14.05 1.95 -9.49
N ARG A 4 -13.80 2.18 -10.78
CA ARG A 4 -13.13 1.23 -11.67
C ARG A 4 -11.71 0.91 -11.19
N ILE A 5 -10.98 1.92 -10.71
CA ILE A 5 -9.64 1.73 -10.14
C ILE A 5 -9.72 0.83 -8.91
N ALA A 6 -10.62 1.11 -7.97
CA ALA A 6 -10.76 0.32 -6.75
C ALA A 6 -11.04 -1.16 -7.03
N PHE A 7 -11.97 -1.46 -7.96
CA PHE A 7 -12.24 -2.85 -8.36
C PHE A 7 -11.06 -3.50 -9.07
N SER A 8 -10.43 -2.80 -10.02
CA SER A 8 -9.28 -3.31 -10.77
C SER A 8 -8.10 -3.63 -9.85
N GLU A 9 -7.79 -2.75 -8.90
CA GLU A 9 -6.72 -2.98 -7.91
C GLU A 9 -7.07 -4.13 -6.96
N PHE A 10 -8.32 -4.19 -6.52
CA PHE A 10 -8.78 -5.29 -5.66
C PHE A 10 -8.68 -6.65 -6.36
N ASP A 11 -9.13 -6.75 -7.61
CA ASP A 11 -9.01 -7.96 -8.42
C ASP A 11 -7.54 -8.33 -8.63
N HIS A 12 -6.68 -7.37 -8.96
CA HIS A 12 -5.24 -7.59 -9.13
C HIS A 12 -4.60 -8.22 -7.87
N ILE A 13 -4.91 -7.69 -6.68
CA ILE A 13 -4.35 -8.21 -5.43
C ILE A 13 -4.91 -9.59 -5.09
N ARG A 14 -6.21 -9.81 -5.31
CA ARG A 14 -6.82 -11.12 -5.12
C ARG A 14 -6.16 -12.17 -6.00
N ASP A 15 -5.96 -11.85 -7.28
CA ASP A 15 -5.33 -12.75 -8.24
C ASP A 15 -3.85 -12.99 -7.89
N GLN A 16 -3.13 -11.96 -7.41
CA GLN A 16 -1.76 -12.11 -6.90
C GLN A 16 -1.70 -13.04 -5.68
N MET A 17 -2.63 -12.90 -4.73
CA MET A 17 -2.69 -13.77 -3.55
C MET A 17 -3.04 -15.22 -3.94
N GLU A 18 -3.95 -15.40 -4.89
CA GLU A 18 -4.31 -16.71 -5.42
C GLU A 18 -3.13 -17.36 -6.17
N ALA A 19 -2.37 -16.57 -6.93
CA ALA A 19 -1.13 -17.03 -7.56
C ALA A 19 -0.11 -17.49 -6.50
N TRP A 20 0.05 -16.77 -5.39
CA TRP A 20 0.95 -17.22 -4.32
C TRP A 20 0.49 -18.52 -3.65
N ARG A 21 -0.82 -18.73 -3.54
CA ARG A 21 -1.41 -19.94 -2.97
C ARG A 21 -1.25 -21.15 -3.88
N THR A 22 -1.47 -20.96 -5.19
CA THR A 22 -1.48 -22.04 -6.19
C THR A 22 -0.10 -22.31 -6.79
N GLN A 23 0.78 -21.31 -6.81
CA GLN A 23 2.12 -21.35 -7.39
C GLN A 23 3.14 -20.82 -6.36
N PRO A 24 3.49 -21.61 -5.32
CA PRO A 24 4.35 -21.15 -4.24
C PRO A 24 5.73 -20.70 -4.72
N ASN A 25 6.23 -21.23 -5.84
CA ASN A 25 7.50 -20.80 -6.43
C ASN A 25 7.50 -19.31 -6.79
N VAL A 26 6.40 -18.77 -7.32
CA VAL A 26 6.26 -17.33 -7.63
C VAL A 26 6.41 -16.47 -6.37
N PHE A 27 5.88 -16.95 -5.25
CA PHE A 27 6.04 -16.28 -3.97
C PHE A 27 7.49 -16.34 -3.48
N ILE A 28 8.11 -17.52 -3.48
CA ILE A 28 9.49 -17.73 -3.01
C ILE A 28 10.51 -16.96 -3.85
N GLU A 29 10.39 -16.97 -5.18
CA GLU A 29 11.24 -16.17 -6.07
C GLU A 29 11.13 -14.68 -5.76
N GLY A 30 9.89 -14.18 -5.61
CA GLY A 30 9.64 -12.81 -5.22
C GLY A 30 10.13 -12.44 -3.81
N LEU A 31 10.32 -13.42 -2.91
CA LEU A 31 10.98 -13.21 -1.62
C LEU A 31 12.49 -13.09 -1.78
N ARG A 32 13.11 -13.96 -2.59
CA ARG A 32 14.56 -13.93 -2.86
C ARG A 32 14.96 -12.61 -3.50
N GLU A 33 14.24 -12.17 -4.52
CA GLU A 33 14.46 -10.86 -5.15
C GLU A 33 14.34 -9.72 -4.14
N ARG A 34 13.31 -9.76 -3.29
CA ARG A 34 13.09 -8.72 -2.28
C ARG A 34 14.20 -8.69 -1.25
N ALA A 35 14.70 -9.84 -0.81
CA ALA A 35 15.78 -9.97 0.17
C ALA A 35 17.07 -9.25 -0.28
N LEU A 36 17.38 -9.25 -1.58
CA LEU A 36 18.53 -8.50 -2.13
C LEU A 36 18.42 -6.98 -1.91
N SER A 37 17.20 -6.46 -1.89
CA SER A 37 16.89 -5.05 -1.63
C SER A 37 16.67 -4.71 -0.16
N THR A 38 16.55 -5.72 0.71
CA THR A 38 16.30 -5.51 2.14
C THR A 38 17.54 -4.89 2.79
N ILE A 39 17.32 -3.89 3.66
CA ILE A 39 18.39 -3.30 4.49
C ILE A 39 18.27 -3.93 5.87
N ILE A 40 19.15 -4.90 6.15
CA ILE A 40 19.24 -5.57 7.44
C ILE A 40 19.63 -4.54 8.51
N SER A 41 19.07 -4.66 9.71
CA SER A 41 19.52 -3.85 10.84
C SER A 41 20.97 -4.20 11.17
N PRO A 42 21.87 -3.22 11.37
CA PRO A 42 23.24 -3.54 11.79
C PRO A 42 23.21 -4.29 13.13
N GLY A 43 23.89 -5.44 13.19
CA GLY A 43 23.97 -6.32 14.36
C GLY A 43 25.05 -7.39 14.16
N ASP A 44 25.29 -8.21 15.19
CA ASP A 44 26.38 -9.21 15.24
C ASP A 44 26.10 -10.51 14.45
N ALA A 45 25.23 -10.45 13.43
CA ALA A 45 24.86 -11.62 12.66
C ALA A 45 26.05 -12.14 11.84
N THR A 46 26.23 -13.46 11.80
CA THR A 46 27.19 -14.08 10.89
C THR A 46 26.69 -13.97 9.43
N PRO A 47 27.57 -14.04 8.42
CA PRO A 47 27.17 -13.88 7.01
C PRO A 47 26.05 -14.83 6.53
N GLY A 48 25.93 -16.03 7.12
CA GLY A 48 24.83 -16.96 6.82
C GLY A 48 23.50 -16.50 7.43
N GLU A 49 23.54 -15.98 8.66
CA GLU A 49 22.35 -15.47 9.37
C GLU A 49 21.83 -14.17 8.75
N GLU A 50 22.69 -13.37 8.13
CA GLU A 50 22.28 -12.15 7.40
C GLU A 50 21.30 -12.46 6.26
N GLN A 51 21.56 -13.51 5.48
CA GLN A 51 20.70 -13.88 4.36
C GLN A 51 19.33 -14.39 4.83
N ASP A 52 19.32 -15.24 5.86
CA ASP A 52 18.08 -15.76 6.45
C ASP A 52 17.25 -14.63 7.08
N GLN A 53 17.92 -13.69 7.77
CA GLN A 53 17.26 -12.51 8.33
C GLN A 53 16.67 -11.62 7.21
N ALA A 54 17.39 -11.40 6.12
CA ALA A 54 16.89 -10.63 4.97
C ALA A 54 15.67 -11.28 4.31
N LEU A 55 15.65 -12.61 4.20
CA LEU A 55 14.52 -13.38 3.69
C LEU A 55 13.31 -13.28 4.62
N MET A 56 13.51 -13.41 5.94
CA MET A 56 12.44 -13.27 6.92
C MET A 56 11.84 -11.86 6.93
N ASP A 57 12.68 -10.83 6.85
CA ASP A 57 12.21 -9.43 6.76
C ASP A 57 11.52 -9.15 5.43
N ALA A 58 12.01 -9.72 4.32
CA ALA A 58 11.34 -9.67 3.03
C ALA A 58 9.95 -10.33 3.08
N MET A 59 9.84 -11.49 3.74
CA MET A 59 8.57 -12.21 3.92
C MET A 59 7.57 -11.39 4.74
N ARG A 60 7.98 -10.90 5.92
CA ARG A 60 7.14 -10.05 6.77
C ARG A 60 6.66 -8.81 6.01
N SER A 61 7.57 -8.11 5.34
CA SER A 61 7.25 -6.90 4.58
C SER A 61 6.29 -7.20 3.42
N ARG A 62 6.50 -8.29 2.69
CA ARG A 62 5.67 -8.66 1.52
C ARG A 62 4.27 -9.09 1.94
N LEU A 63 4.14 -9.93 2.96
CA LEU A 63 2.84 -10.36 3.50
C LEU A 63 2.08 -9.19 4.12
N HIS A 64 2.76 -8.36 4.90
CA HIS A 64 2.14 -7.18 5.49
C HIS A 64 1.61 -6.23 4.43
N LEU A 65 2.42 -5.92 3.40
CA LEU A 65 1.99 -5.06 2.29
C LEU A 65 0.78 -5.66 1.55
N ALA A 66 0.80 -6.96 1.25
CA ALA A 66 -0.31 -7.63 0.58
C ALA A 66 -1.61 -7.58 1.40
N HIS A 67 -1.54 -7.82 2.71
CA HIS A 67 -2.71 -7.71 3.58
C HIS A 67 -3.23 -6.27 3.67
N THR A 68 -2.35 -5.28 3.80
CA THR A 68 -2.76 -3.87 3.86
C THR A 68 -3.36 -3.40 2.53
N GLN A 69 -2.79 -3.84 1.40
CA GLN A 69 -3.35 -3.64 0.06
C GLN A 69 -4.75 -4.26 -0.05
N TYR A 70 -4.88 -5.55 0.27
CA TYR A 70 -6.17 -6.25 0.24
C TYR A 70 -7.21 -5.54 1.11
N ALA A 71 -6.84 -5.16 2.34
CA ALA A 71 -7.73 -4.48 3.26
C ALA A 71 -8.19 -3.11 2.71
N ALA A 72 -7.29 -2.30 2.17
CA ALA A 72 -7.64 -0.98 1.62
C ALA A 72 -8.59 -1.10 0.42
N TRP A 73 -8.25 -1.94 -0.56
CA TRP A 73 -8.99 -2.04 -1.81
C TRP A 73 -10.31 -2.82 -1.66
N SER A 74 -10.36 -3.88 -0.84
CA SER A 74 -11.61 -4.61 -0.56
C SER A 74 -12.63 -3.73 0.16
N GLN A 75 -12.20 -2.91 1.12
CA GLN A 75 -13.08 -1.98 1.82
C GLN A 75 -13.57 -0.88 0.88
N ALA A 76 -12.68 -0.34 0.02
CA ALA A 76 -13.05 0.66 -0.97
C ALA A 76 -14.07 0.11 -1.98
N ALA A 77 -13.83 -1.07 -2.55
CA ALA A 77 -14.74 -1.74 -3.46
C ALA A 77 -16.10 -1.98 -2.81
N SER A 78 -16.12 -2.53 -1.59
CA SER A 78 -17.36 -2.77 -0.83
C SER A 78 -18.11 -1.46 -0.55
N LEU A 79 -17.42 -0.37 -0.23
CA LEU A 79 -18.04 0.94 -0.01
C LEU A 79 -18.73 1.47 -1.29
N PHE A 80 -18.09 1.30 -2.46
CA PHE A 80 -18.71 1.67 -3.74
C PHE A 80 -19.94 0.82 -4.05
N GLU A 81 -19.90 -0.50 -3.79
CA GLU A 81 -21.08 -1.36 -3.96
C GLU A 81 -22.25 -0.90 -3.08
N ASP A 82 -21.97 -0.46 -1.85
CA ASP A 82 -23.02 0.01 -0.96
C ASP A 82 -23.60 1.34 -1.41
N PHE A 83 -22.79 2.26 -1.91
CA PHE A 83 -23.31 3.48 -2.56
C PHE A 83 -24.18 3.15 -3.77
N ASP A 84 -23.81 2.17 -4.59
CA ASP A 84 -24.64 1.71 -5.72
C ASP A 84 -25.97 1.12 -5.23
N ARG A 85 -25.95 0.26 -4.20
CA ARG A 85 -27.17 -0.33 -3.59
C ARG A 85 -28.10 0.74 -3.05
N MET A 86 -27.55 1.84 -2.54
CA MET A 86 -28.31 2.99 -2.04
C MET A 86 -28.74 3.98 -3.13
N GLY A 87 -28.36 3.75 -4.40
CA GLY A 87 -28.63 4.67 -5.51
C GLY A 87 -27.85 5.98 -5.42
N ALA A 88 -26.78 6.03 -4.63
CA ALA A 88 -25.96 7.21 -4.38
C ALA A 88 -24.73 7.26 -5.30
N THR A 89 -24.98 7.32 -6.62
CA THR A 89 -23.93 7.23 -7.65
C THR A 89 -23.18 8.54 -7.90
N THR A 90 -23.64 9.65 -7.34
CA THR A 90 -23.02 10.98 -7.48
C THR A 90 -22.42 11.43 -6.14
N ALA A 91 -21.37 12.26 -6.18
CA ALA A 91 -20.74 12.77 -4.96
C ALA A 91 -21.73 13.49 -4.02
N PRO A 92 -22.65 14.36 -4.49
CA PRO A 92 -23.65 14.97 -3.62
C PRO A 92 -24.61 13.96 -2.98
N ALA A 93 -25.00 12.91 -3.71
CA ALA A 93 -25.87 11.85 -3.19
C ALA A 93 -25.14 11.01 -2.13
N ALA A 94 -23.88 10.65 -2.38
CA ALA A 94 -23.03 9.95 -1.42
C ALA A 94 -22.85 10.78 -0.13
N MET A 95 -22.61 12.09 -0.25
CA MET A 95 -22.52 12.99 0.90
C MET A 95 -23.84 13.06 1.69
N LYS A 96 -24.98 13.06 1.01
CA LYS A 96 -26.30 13.02 1.66
C LYS A 96 -26.50 11.71 2.44
N VAL A 97 -26.09 10.58 1.88
CA VAL A 97 -26.11 9.28 2.55
C VAL A 97 -25.21 9.30 3.79
N MET A 98 -23.96 9.75 3.68
CA MET A 98 -23.03 9.78 4.80
C MET A 98 -23.45 10.73 5.93
N LYS A 99 -24.14 11.83 5.60
CA LYS A 99 -24.73 12.72 6.63
C LYS A 99 -25.89 12.07 7.38
N LYS A 100 -26.63 11.19 6.71
CA LYS A 100 -27.80 10.50 7.28
C LYS A 100 -27.40 9.23 8.04
N ASP A 101 -26.39 8.52 7.56
CA ASP A 101 -25.93 7.24 8.08
C ASP A 101 -24.49 7.35 8.60
N SER A 102 -24.37 7.42 9.93
CA SER A 102 -23.07 7.50 10.62
C SER A 102 -22.21 6.24 10.41
N HIS A 103 -22.83 5.08 10.16
CA HIS A 103 -22.09 3.86 9.87
C HIS A 103 -21.37 3.95 8.52
N MET A 104 -22.01 4.54 7.50
CA MET A 104 -21.35 4.80 6.21
C MET A 104 -20.18 5.77 6.33
N LEU A 105 -20.32 6.82 7.14
CA LEU A 105 -19.21 7.72 7.43
C LEU A 105 -18.05 6.98 8.11
N GLY A 106 -18.33 6.13 9.09
CA GLY A 106 -17.31 5.31 9.75
C GLY A 106 -16.55 4.40 8.78
N ARG A 107 -17.25 3.80 7.81
CA ARG A 107 -16.63 2.97 6.76
C ARG A 107 -15.76 3.77 5.80
N LEU A 108 -16.18 4.97 5.39
CA LEU A 108 -15.32 5.85 4.60
C LEU A 108 -14.03 6.19 5.37
N ILE A 109 -14.15 6.54 6.66
CA ILE A 109 -12.98 6.81 7.51
C ILE A 109 -12.07 5.59 7.59
N ALA A 110 -12.63 4.39 7.73
CA ALA A 110 -11.85 3.14 7.73
C ALA A 110 -11.07 2.94 6.41
N VAL A 111 -11.73 3.16 5.26
CA VAL A 111 -11.08 3.11 3.92
C VAL A 111 -9.94 4.13 3.84
N LEU A 112 -10.15 5.36 4.30
CA LEU A 112 -9.12 6.40 4.32
C LEU A 112 -7.93 5.99 5.19
N CYS A 113 -8.18 5.50 6.41
CA CYS A 113 -7.13 5.00 7.31
C CYS A 113 -6.32 3.86 6.68
N ALA A 114 -6.99 2.89 6.06
CA ALA A 114 -6.31 1.78 5.37
C ALA A 114 -5.47 2.27 4.18
N THR A 115 -5.98 3.24 3.41
CA THR A 115 -5.26 3.85 2.29
C THR A 115 -4.06 4.66 2.77
N PHE A 116 -4.18 5.40 3.88
CA PHE A 116 -3.06 6.12 4.48
C PHE A 116 -1.96 5.17 4.96
N GLU A 117 -2.33 4.07 5.62
CA GLU A 117 -1.37 3.08 6.07
C GLU A 117 -0.66 2.41 4.89
N LEU A 118 -1.39 2.07 3.81
CA LEU A 118 -0.81 1.59 2.56
C LEU A 118 0.19 2.60 1.99
N GLY A 119 -0.18 3.87 1.92
CA GLY A 119 0.68 4.95 1.44
C GLY A 119 1.96 5.08 2.27
N ARG A 120 1.88 4.97 3.60
CA ARG A 120 3.06 4.99 4.49
C ARG A 120 4.02 3.84 4.19
N TRP A 121 3.48 2.64 3.98
CA TRP A 121 4.30 1.47 3.64
C TRP A 121 4.96 1.59 2.28
N GLN A 122 4.24 2.07 1.27
CA GLN A 122 4.79 2.31 -0.07
C GLN A 122 5.89 3.38 -0.03
N GLN A 123 5.70 4.44 0.76
CA GLN A 123 6.72 5.48 0.99
C GLN A 123 7.99 4.91 1.63
N GLY A 124 7.89 3.95 2.55
CA GLY A 124 9.05 3.27 3.12
C GLY A 124 9.75 2.33 2.14
N LYS A 125 9.00 1.74 1.20
CA LYS A 125 9.53 0.79 0.20
C LYS A 125 10.25 1.47 -0.94
N LEU A 126 9.77 2.63 -1.40
CA LEU A 126 10.34 3.33 -2.55
C LEU A 126 11.86 3.59 -2.41
N PRO A 127 12.37 4.13 -1.29
CA PRO A 127 13.80 4.29 -1.06
C PRO A 127 14.60 2.99 -1.16
N GLN A 128 14.06 1.88 -0.66
CA GLN A 128 14.73 0.58 -0.69
C GLN A 128 14.90 0.09 -2.13
N VAL A 129 13.86 0.28 -2.96
CA VAL A 129 13.90 -0.08 -4.39
C VAL A 129 14.84 0.83 -5.18
N LEU A 130 14.79 2.14 -4.93
CA LEU A 130 15.65 3.12 -5.61
C LEU A 130 17.13 2.90 -5.26
N THR A 131 17.44 2.60 -4.00
CA THR A 131 18.82 2.34 -3.55
C THR A 131 19.34 0.95 -3.95
N SER A 132 18.45 0.01 -4.29
CA SER A 132 18.84 -1.30 -4.82
C SER A 132 19.06 -1.33 -6.34
N SER A 133 18.56 -0.33 -7.08
CA SER A 133 18.77 -0.24 -8.53
C SER A 133 20.20 0.18 -8.84
N GLU A 134 20.92 -0.57 -9.68
CA GLU A 134 22.31 -0.28 -10.08
C GLU A 134 22.45 1.12 -10.70
N TYR A 135 21.47 1.53 -11.50
CA TYR A 135 21.46 2.82 -12.19
C TYR A 135 21.17 4.01 -11.26
N LEU A 136 20.33 3.81 -10.26
CA LEU A 136 19.87 4.88 -9.37
C LEU A 136 20.68 4.97 -8.08
N ARG A 137 21.37 3.88 -7.70
CA ARG A 137 22.18 3.79 -6.48
C ARG A 137 23.16 4.96 -6.28
N PRO A 138 23.86 5.50 -7.31
CA PRO A 138 24.76 6.64 -7.10
C PRO A 138 24.07 7.90 -6.58
N PHE A 139 22.77 8.07 -6.84
CA PHE A 139 21.99 9.23 -6.44
C PHE A 139 21.33 9.10 -5.07
N PHE A 140 21.33 7.90 -4.47
CA PHE A 140 20.65 7.62 -3.21
C PHE A 140 21.56 6.90 -2.21
N HIS A 141 21.72 7.47 -1.01
CA HIS A 141 22.43 6.77 0.07
C HIS A 141 21.57 5.66 0.68
N ARG A 142 22.09 4.43 0.69
CA ARG A 142 21.49 3.24 1.32
C ARG A 142 21.70 3.26 2.84
N THR A 143 21.26 4.32 3.49
CA THR A 143 21.17 4.42 4.95
C THR A 143 19.70 4.48 5.34
N ARG A 144 19.32 4.02 6.54
CA ARG A 144 17.97 4.25 7.09
C ARG A 144 17.83 5.74 7.43
N VAL A 145 17.67 6.59 6.42
CA VAL A 145 17.73 8.03 6.62
C VAL A 145 16.37 8.54 7.12
N ARG A 146 16.37 9.06 8.34
CA ARG A 146 15.27 9.83 8.96
C ARG A 146 14.82 11.04 8.10
N TRP A 147 15.65 11.50 7.16
CA TRP A 147 15.48 12.72 6.36
C TRP A 147 14.62 12.58 5.09
N MET A 148 14.31 11.36 4.61
CA MET A 148 13.40 11.19 3.47
C MET A 148 11.94 11.60 3.77
N LEU A 149 11.62 11.88 5.04
CA LEU A 149 10.33 12.43 5.47
C LEU A 149 10.03 13.84 4.91
N LEU A 150 11.05 14.60 4.46
CA LEU A 150 10.85 15.96 3.93
C LEU A 150 10.35 15.97 2.48
N TYR A 151 10.77 15.01 1.64
CA TYR A 151 10.37 14.96 0.24
C TYR A 151 8.95 14.38 0.07
N THR A 152 8.56 13.45 0.94
CA THR A 152 7.23 12.84 0.96
C THR A 152 6.14 13.76 1.52
N ARG A 153 6.47 14.75 2.36
CA ARG A 153 5.48 15.73 2.86
C ARG A 153 4.83 16.55 1.74
N ARG A 154 5.56 16.89 0.66
CA ARG A 154 5.00 17.66 -0.47
C ARG A 154 4.13 16.80 -1.39
N VAL A 155 4.53 15.56 -1.67
CA VAL A 155 3.71 14.61 -2.47
C VAL A 155 2.46 14.20 -1.69
N ARG A 156 2.57 14.05 -0.37
CA ARG A 156 1.45 13.77 0.54
C ARG A 156 0.45 14.91 0.62
N ALA A 157 0.91 16.17 0.66
CA ALA A 157 0.01 17.33 0.62
C ALA A 157 -0.76 17.41 -0.71
N VAL A 158 -0.15 17.06 -1.84
CA VAL A 158 -0.84 17.04 -3.15
C VAL A 158 -1.85 15.88 -3.23
N ALA A 159 -1.52 14.70 -2.71
CA ALA A 159 -2.45 13.56 -2.66
C ALA A 159 -3.60 13.77 -1.66
N GLU A 160 -3.33 14.37 -0.50
CA GLU A 160 -4.33 14.71 0.52
C GLU A 160 -5.25 15.85 0.04
N VAL A 161 -4.72 16.87 -0.63
CA VAL A 161 -5.51 17.95 -1.25
C VAL A 161 -6.31 17.44 -2.45
N ALA A 162 -5.79 16.50 -3.25
CA ALA A 162 -6.55 15.89 -4.34
C ALA A 162 -7.67 14.95 -3.83
N LEU A 163 -7.43 14.17 -2.78
CA LEU A 163 -8.48 13.35 -2.15
C LEU A 163 -9.55 14.20 -1.46
N LEU A 164 -9.18 15.35 -0.88
CA LEU A 164 -10.13 16.29 -0.32
C LEU A 164 -10.90 17.02 -1.43
N LEU A 165 -10.24 17.57 -2.45
CA LEU A 165 -10.90 18.28 -3.55
C LEU A 165 -11.87 17.38 -4.35
N VAL A 166 -11.52 16.10 -4.56
CA VAL A 166 -12.42 15.14 -5.24
C VAL A 166 -13.60 14.69 -4.35
N CYS A 167 -13.53 14.91 -3.03
CA CYS A 167 -14.67 14.70 -2.13
C CYS A 167 -15.55 15.96 -1.95
N PHE A 168 -15.10 17.13 -2.44
CA PHE A 168 -15.73 18.43 -2.16
C PHE A 168 -16.18 19.24 -3.40
N GLU A 169 -16.04 18.69 -4.61
CA GLU A 169 -16.72 19.14 -5.85
C GLU A 169 -17.72 18.09 -6.35
#